data_AF-A0A3N4HPL8-F1
#
_entry.id   AF-A0A3N4HPL8-F1
#
_cell.length_a   1.000
_cell.length_b   1.000
_cell.length_c   1.000
_cell.angle_alpha   90.00
_cell.angle_beta   90.00
_cell.angle_gamma   90.00
#
_symmetry.space_group_name_H-M   'P 1'
#
loop_
_entity.id
_entity.type
_entity.pdbx_description
1 polymer ?
#
loop_
_entity_poly.entity_id
_entity_poly.type
_entity_poly.pdbx_seq_one_letter_code
_entity_poly.pdbx_strand_id
1 'polypeptide(L)'
;MAAADKATPFFTLPLEMRIEIFSHCSLLNLLILTHTCRTFYTDINCTRRLVKRFSGYPRETQTVPDPNTKRLTMLPNGLVPLTIRIIAMNDNLVGTSIYDYDLHDFVNSPENENNLFNRVYGPHERRPIEHSQQGWWCCNGCFLVKGFDEYGRDLDPDVPPFFTLPLELRLEVYSHCSILSLLILTHTCLTIYTDINSTRRLVQRSKGYPKDPESWSSAEARLAGCQLLPPGFIPLTIPMMADSDTLCLRSISSIASTVAPGRSQSGGVAAVVKQSVKERLWKPGTGCCENATKGRTKKQRRVEEAAGARNGREISFTLGPTPFYSLPLEIRLEIYGYFSPLSLLILTHTCRTMYVDINCARRLFIRPKGYRTNPQPGSNTEEQPPSHPMLPAGVTPLTIRMLDHHIKLALGSEIELFNSVFGRPKYSWRCCSVCRVIKRRWHFGIGSCAKCINRRITQRDLTRNIDMWTDYDDRRRARQAARAARAAAAQQGHALPTSVLGLGSG
;
A
#
# COMPACT_ATOMS: atom_id res chain seq x y z
N MET A 1 -31.15 -4.74 15.99
CA MET A 1 -30.15 -5.70 16.53
C MET A 1 -28.78 -5.17 16.19
N ALA A 2 -28.04 -4.66 17.18
CA ALA A 2 -26.67 -4.18 16.96
C ALA A 2 -25.78 -5.38 16.58
N ALA A 3 -25.21 -5.35 15.39
CA ALA A 3 -24.24 -6.36 14.97
C ALA A 3 -23.02 -6.21 15.88
N ALA A 4 -22.85 -7.13 16.83
CA ALA A 4 -21.63 -7.19 17.63
C ALA A 4 -20.44 -7.30 16.66
N ASP A 5 -19.61 -6.25 16.61
CA ASP A 5 -18.39 -6.22 15.82
C ASP A 5 -17.51 -7.37 16.29
N LYS A 6 -17.49 -8.45 15.52
CA LYS A 6 -16.62 -9.59 15.79
C LYS A 6 -15.19 -9.10 15.64
N ALA A 7 -14.51 -8.96 16.78
CA ALA A 7 -13.08 -8.67 16.84
C ALA A 7 -12.36 -9.60 15.86
N THR A 8 -11.38 -9.05 15.15
CA THR A 8 -10.68 -9.84 14.14
C THR A 8 -9.93 -10.99 14.82
N PRO A 9 -9.87 -12.19 14.20
CA PRO A 9 -9.28 -13.36 14.84
C PRO A 9 -7.86 -13.13 15.38
N PHE A 10 -7.10 -12.25 14.73
CA PHE A 10 -5.76 -11.89 15.17
C PHE A 10 -5.74 -11.22 16.55
N PHE A 11 -6.68 -10.31 16.84
CA PHE A 11 -6.75 -9.65 18.15
C PHE A 11 -7.28 -10.56 19.27
N THR A 12 -7.81 -11.73 18.92
CA THR A 12 -8.16 -12.77 19.91
C THR A 12 -6.95 -13.58 20.37
N LEU A 13 -5.82 -13.51 19.67
CA LEU A 13 -4.58 -14.14 20.09
C LEU A 13 -4.03 -13.42 21.34
N PRO A 14 -3.46 -14.14 22.33
CA PRO A 14 -2.70 -13.52 23.41
C PRO A 14 -1.58 -12.62 22.88
N LEU A 15 -1.23 -11.57 23.63
CA LEU A 15 -0.22 -10.59 23.23
C LEU A 15 1.12 -11.25 22.89
N GLU A 16 1.51 -12.29 23.64
CA GLU A 16 2.76 -13.03 23.46
C GLU A 16 2.82 -13.70 22.09
N MET A 17 1.69 -14.27 21.62
CA MET A 17 1.62 -14.87 20.29
C MET A 17 1.69 -13.82 19.18
N ARG A 18 1.09 -12.64 19.41
CA ARG A 18 1.18 -11.52 18.45
C ARG A 18 2.62 -11.00 18.36
N ILE A 19 3.30 -10.85 19.50
CA ILE A 19 4.72 -10.47 19.57
C ILE A 19 5.60 -11.50 18.87
N GLU A 20 5.35 -12.79 19.09
CA GLU A 20 6.06 -13.86 18.38
C GLU A 20 5.87 -13.74 16.86
N ILE A 21 4.65 -13.49 16.38
CA ILE A 21 4.38 -13.26 14.95
C ILE A 21 5.14 -12.04 14.44
N PHE A 22 5.12 -10.92 15.17
CA PHE A 22 5.86 -9.71 14.83
C PHE A 22 7.38 -9.94 14.80
N SER A 23 7.90 -10.90 15.58
CA SER A 23 9.31 -11.28 15.56
C SER A 23 9.73 -11.94 14.23
N HIS A 24 8.79 -12.43 13.43
CA HIS A 24 9.08 -12.96 12.09
C HIS A 24 8.90 -11.91 10.99
N CYS A 25 8.43 -10.71 11.31
CA CYS A 25 8.30 -9.62 10.36
C CYS A 25 9.65 -8.88 10.19
N SER A 26 9.93 -8.42 8.98
CA SER A 26 11.01 -7.47 8.73
C SER A 26 10.71 -6.09 9.31
N LEU A 27 11.73 -5.24 9.38
CA LEU A 27 11.61 -3.88 9.89
C LEU A 27 10.56 -3.07 9.12
N LEU A 28 10.58 -3.15 7.78
CA LEU A 28 9.60 -2.49 6.92
C LEU A 28 8.19 -3.00 7.17
N ASN A 29 8.00 -4.32 7.29
CA ASN A 29 6.69 -4.90 7.57
C ASN A 29 6.15 -4.46 8.93
N LEU A 30 7.01 -4.39 9.96
CA LEU A 30 6.61 -3.83 11.25
C LEU A 30 6.21 -2.37 11.13
N LEU A 31 6.96 -1.55 10.40
CA LEU A 31 6.61 -0.14 10.17
C LEU A 31 5.24 -0.04 9.49
N ILE A 32 5.00 -0.78 8.41
CA ILE A 32 3.71 -0.81 7.72
C ILE A 32 2.57 -1.22 8.68
N LEU A 33 2.78 -2.27 9.47
CA LEU A 33 1.79 -2.73 10.46
C LEU A 33 1.46 -1.65 11.49
N THR A 34 2.44 -0.86 11.95
CA THR A 34 2.18 0.25 12.88
C THR A 34 1.26 1.33 12.31
N HIS A 35 1.16 1.47 10.98
CA HIS A 35 0.25 2.42 10.33
C HIS A 35 -1.16 1.86 10.07
N THR A 36 -1.38 0.55 10.23
CA THR A 36 -2.69 -0.06 9.93
C THR A 36 -3.73 0.19 11.03
N CYS A 37 -3.35 0.09 12.31
CA CYS A 37 -4.23 0.28 13.44
C CYS A 37 -3.48 0.60 14.74
N ARG A 38 -4.21 1.19 15.70
CA ARG A 38 -3.71 1.57 17.03
C ARG A 38 -3.18 0.40 17.85
N THR A 39 -3.79 -0.78 17.74
CA THR A 39 -3.36 -1.97 18.49
C THR A 39 -2.01 -2.47 18.00
N PHE A 40 -1.77 -2.56 16.69
CA PHE A 40 -0.44 -2.90 16.17
C PHE A 40 0.60 -1.84 16.52
N TYR A 41 0.23 -0.56 16.38
CA TYR A 41 1.10 0.53 16.80
C TYR A 41 1.55 0.37 18.26
N THR A 42 0.63 0.08 19.18
CA THR A 42 0.95 -0.08 20.61
C THR A 42 1.68 -1.39 20.90
N ASP A 43 1.22 -2.53 20.40
CA ASP A 43 1.86 -3.83 20.63
C ASP A 43 3.33 -3.85 20.14
N ILE A 44 3.59 -3.30 18.95
CA ILE A 44 4.93 -3.26 18.35
C ILE A 44 5.83 -2.30 19.13
N ASN A 45 5.38 -1.05 19.36
CA ASN A 45 6.21 -0.01 19.96
C ASN A 45 6.39 -0.15 21.48
N CYS A 46 5.46 -0.82 22.17
CA CYS A 46 5.62 -1.14 23.59
C CYS A 46 6.56 -2.33 23.83
N THR A 47 6.82 -3.16 22.81
CA THR A 47 7.68 -4.34 22.94
C THR A 47 9.13 -4.01 22.61
N ARG A 48 9.89 -3.56 23.62
CA ARG A 48 11.31 -3.19 23.48
C ARG A 48 12.17 -4.25 22.79
N ARG A 49 11.92 -5.55 23.03
CA ARG A 49 12.68 -6.64 22.41
C ARG A 49 12.52 -6.69 20.89
N LEU A 50 11.35 -6.33 20.36
CA LEU A 50 11.11 -6.29 18.91
C LEU A 50 11.85 -5.15 18.26
N VAL A 51 11.88 -3.96 18.86
CA VAL A 51 12.51 -2.78 18.25
C VAL A 51 14.03 -2.76 18.46
N LYS A 52 14.53 -3.22 19.62
CA LYS A 52 15.97 -3.25 19.94
C LYS A 52 16.81 -4.19 19.08
N ARG A 53 16.19 -5.15 18.38
CA ARG A 53 16.91 -6.09 17.50
C ARG A 53 17.41 -5.43 16.21
N PHE A 54 16.91 -4.24 15.89
CA PHE A 54 17.24 -3.49 14.69
C PHE A 54 18.41 -2.56 14.95
N SER A 55 19.33 -2.48 13.99
CA SER A 55 20.63 -1.83 14.18
C SER A 55 20.57 -0.31 14.24
N GLY A 56 19.52 0.30 13.68
CA GLY A 56 19.28 1.74 13.76
C GLY A 56 18.69 2.19 15.11
N TYR A 57 18.11 1.28 15.89
CA TYR A 57 17.45 1.64 17.15
C TYR A 57 18.41 2.23 18.20
N PRO A 58 19.58 1.64 18.49
CA PRO A 58 20.53 2.22 19.45
C PRO A 58 20.95 3.64 19.08
N ARG A 59 21.16 3.92 17.78
CA ARG A 59 21.60 5.24 17.29
C ARG A 59 20.53 6.30 17.51
N GLU A 60 19.29 6.03 17.13
CA GLU A 60 18.16 6.95 17.34
C GLU A 60 17.94 7.21 18.85
N THR A 61 18.09 6.19 19.71
CA THR A 61 17.92 6.38 21.15
C THR A 61 19.09 7.12 21.83
N GLN A 62 20.27 7.15 21.20
CA GLN A 62 21.44 7.87 21.69
C GLN A 62 21.48 9.32 21.22
N THR A 63 20.91 9.62 20.06
CA THR A 63 20.70 11.01 19.65
C THR A 63 19.78 11.68 20.65
N VAL A 64 20.23 12.79 21.24
CA VAL A 64 19.48 13.55 22.25
C VAL A 64 18.07 13.78 21.70
N PRO A 65 17.01 13.26 22.35
CA PRO A 65 15.66 13.40 21.85
C PRO A 65 15.38 14.89 21.70
N ASP A 66 15.00 15.31 20.48
CA ASP A 66 14.68 16.70 20.21
C ASP A 66 13.61 17.11 21.24
N PRO A 67 13.90 18.10 22.11
CA PRO A 67 12.96 18.53 23.16
C PRO A 67 11.62 19.00 22.58
N ASN A 68 11.56 19.31 21.27
CA ASN A 68 10.34 19.66 20.55
C ASN A 68 9.57 18.47 20.00
N THR A 69 10.06 17.24 20.14
CA THR A 69 9.32 16.04 19.71
C THR A 69 8.06 15.94 20.57
N LYS A 70 6.94 16.38 20.00
CA LYS A 70 5.63 16.42 20.65
C LYS A 70 5.36 15.03 21.24
N ARG A 71 5.25 14.95 22.57
CA ARG A 71 5.05 13.68 23.29
C ARG A 71 3.87 12.95 22.67
N LEU A 72 4.13 11.76 22.14
CA LEU A 72 3.08 10.91 21.60
C LEU A 72 2.27 10.36 22.77
N THR A 73 1.04 10.85 22.93
CA THR A 73 0.13 10.52 24.05
C THR A 73 -0.20 9.04 24.19
N MET A 74 0.20 8.20 23.23
CA MET A 74 -0.17 6.80 23.15
C MET A 74 0.89 5.83 23.65
N LEU A 75 2.14 6.25 23.84
CA LEU A 75 3.22 5.38 24.32
C LEU A 75 3.69 5.80 25.72
N PRO A 76 4.03 4.82 26.59
CA PRO A 76 4.73 5.10 27.84
C PRO A 76 5.97 5.98 27.65
N ASN A 77 6.26 6.81 28.66
CA ASN A 77 7.44 7.67 28.65
C ASN A 77 8.74 6.85 28.43
N GLY A 78 9.63 7.37 27.58
CA GLY A 78 10.91 6.74 27.29
C GLY A 78 10.86 5.59 26.28
N LEU A 79 9.75 5.43 25.54
CA LEU A 79 9.70 4.57 24.37
C LEU A 79 9.84 5.41 23.09
N VAL A 80 10.78 5.01 22.25
CA VAL A 80 10.94 5.57 20.90
C VAL A 80 10.13 4.69 19.94
N PRO A 81 9.11 5.24 19.26
CA PRO A 81 8.35 4.48 18.28
C PRO A 81 9.24 4.09 17.10
N LEU A 82 8.93 2.98 16.46
CA LEU A 82 9.44 2.62 15.16
C LEU A 82 9.03 3.70 14.14
N THR A 83 10.03 4.34 13.53
CA THR A 83 9.87 5.40 12.54
C THR A 83 10.74 5.11 11.32
N ILE A 84 10.52 5.83 10.23
CA ILE A 84 11.39 5.74 9.04
C ILE A 84 12.84 6.15 9.38
N ARG A 85 13.04 7.10 10.31
CA ARG A 85 14.37 7.50 10.78
C ARG A 85 15.17 6.34 11.36
N ILE A 86 14.53 5.47 12.15
CA ILE A 86 15.19 4.26 12.67
C ILE A 86 15.67 3.36 11.53
N ILE A 87 14.89 3.23 10.45
CA ILE A 87 15.29 2.48 9.25
C ILE A 87 16.49 3.17 8.56
N ALA A 88 16.43 4.50 8.41
CA ALA A 88 17.47 5.28 7.77
C ALA A 88 18.81 5.29 8.52
N MET A 89 18.78 5.15 9.85
CA MET A 89 19.96 5.10 10.70
C MET A 89 20.70 3.75 10.68
N ASN A 90 20.90 3.17 9.49
CA ASN A 90 21.81 2.05 9.20
C ASN A 90 21.19 0.64 9.23
N ASP A 91 19.86 0.51 9.17
CA ASP A 91 19.23 -0.77 8.86
C ASP A 91 19.12 -0.94 7.34
N ASN A 92 19.85 -1.91 6.81
CA ASN A 92 19.67 -2.34 5.43
C ASN A 92 18.31 -3.04 5.33
N LEU A 93 17.46 -2.56 4.43
CA LEU A 93 16.29 -3.34 4.04
C LEU A 93 16.77 -4.68 3.44
N VAL A 94 16.02 -5.75 3.69
CA VAL A 94 16.44 -7.08 3.24
C VAL A 94 16.35 -7.12 1.72
N GLY A 95 17.49 -6.91 1.08
CA GLY A 95 17.68 -7.07 -0.34
C GLY A 95 18.62 -8.24 -0.62
N THR A 96 18.29 -9.08 -1.58
CA THR A 96 19.28 -9.98 -2.17
C THR A 96 20.27 -9.13 -2.95
N SER A 97 21.53 -9.19 -2.53
CA SER A 97 22.66 -8.54 -3.21
C SER A 97 22.64 -8.83 -4.71
N ILE A 98 22.82 -7.80 -5.52
CA ILE A 98 22.73 -7.80 -6.99
C ILE A 98 23.82 -8.67 -7.65
N TYR A 99 24.85 -9.06 -6.90
CA TYR A 99 26.05 -9.70 -7.45
C TYR A 99 25.92 -11.16 -7.94
N ASP A 100 24.74 -11.79 -7.95
CA ASP A 100 24.64 -13.23 -8.23
C ASP A 100 23.70 -13.65 -9.40
N TYR A 101 22.87 -12.76 -9.99
CA TYR A 101 21.97 -13.11 -11.11
C TYR A 101 21.63 -11.93 -12.04
N ASP A 102 21.15 -12.23 -13.26
CA ASP A 102 20.77 -11.29 -14.34
C ASP A 102 19.99 -10.05 -13.85
N LEU A 103 20.56 -8.87 -14.08
CA LEU A 103 20.14 -7.56 -13.55
C LEU A 103 18.69 -7.15 -13.91
N HIS A 104 18.16 -7.65 -15.02
CA HIS A 104 16.97 -7.07 -15.64
C HIS A 104 15.63 -7.59 -15.08
N ASP A 105 15.58 -8.84 -14.62
CA ASP A 105 14.38 -9.43 -14.00
C ASP A 105 14.28 -9.12 -12.49
N PHE A 106 15.39 -8.77 -11.85
CA PHE A 106 15.46 -8.56 -10.40
C PHE A 106 14.98 -7.17 -9.95
N VAL A 107 15.32 -6.11 -10.69
CA VAL A 107 14.94 -4.72 -10.35
C VAL A 107 13.42 -4.52 -10.28
N ASN A 108 12.65 -5.37 -10.98
CA ASN A 108 11.19 -5.32 -11.01
C ASN A 108 10.52 -6.43 -10.18
N SER A 109 11.26 -7.19 -9.37
CA SER A 109 10.64 -8.16 -8.47
C SER A 109 9.81 -7.39 -7.43
N PRO A 110 8.48 -7.65 -7.34
CA PRO A 110 7.62 -7.06 -6.31
C PRO A 110 7.98 -7.51 -4.88
N GLU A 111 8.97 -8.39 -4.75
CA GLU A 111 9.40 -9.05 -3.52
C GLU A 111 10.56 -8.32 -2.83
N ASN A 112 11.15 -7.28 -3.45
CA ASN A 112 12.29 -6.58 -2.87
C ASN A 112 11.81 -5.47 -1.90
N GLU A 113 12.31 -5.49 -0.66
CA GLU A 113 11.82 -4.58 0.40
C GLU A 113 12.10 -3.11 0.08
N ASN A 114 13.19 -2.80 -0.62
CA ASN A 114 13.47 -1.45 -1.12
C ASN A 114 12.39 -0.95 -2.09
N ASN A 115 11.91 -1.80 -3.01
CA ASN A 115 10.86 -1.46 -3.96
C ASN A 115 9.54 -1.26 -3.23
N LEU A 116 9.23 -2.11 -2.26
CA LEU A 116 8.06 -1.94 -1.39
C LEU A 116 8.17 -0.62 -0.60
N PHE A 117 9.34 -0.33 -0.03
CA PHE A 117 9.60 0.90 0.70
C PHE A 117 9.40 2.13 -0.19
N ASN A 118 10.07 2.18 -1.35
CA ASN A 118 9.97 3.28 -2.30
C ASN A 118 8.55 3.45 -2.83
N ARG A 119 7.80 2.36 -2.93
CA ARG A 119 6.39 2.42 -3.33
C ARG A 119 5.47 2.94 -2.23
N VAL A 120 5.74 2.65 -0.96
CA VAL A 120 4.86 3.04 0.17
C VAL A 120 5.23 4.39 0.76
N TYR A 121 6.53 4.69 0.84
CA TYR A 121 7.09 5.87 1.51
C TYR A 121 7.91 6.77 0.58
N GLY A 122 8.26 6.29 -0.62
CA GLY A 122 8.88 7.11 -1.64
C GLY A 122 7.86 7.99 -2.38
N PRO A 123 8.34 8.94 -3.20
CA PRO A 123 7.48 9.84 -3.93
C PRO A 123 6.62 9.04 -4.92
N HIS A 124 5.30 9.14 -4.77
CA HIS A 124 4.33 8.46 -5.63
C HIS A 124 4.30 9.00 -7.06
N GLU A 125 4.85 10.20 -7.29
CA GLU A 125 4.99 10.75 -8.63
C GLU A 125 6.38 10.38 -9.18
N ARG A 126 6.42 9.58 -10.26
CA ARG A 126 7.58 9.49 -11.17
C ARG A 126 7.79 10.79 -11.95
N ARG A 127 7.41 11.93 -11.37
CA ARG A 127 7.77 13.23 -11.93
C ARG A 127 9.19 13.53 -11.47
N PRO A 128 10.00 14.19 -12.32
CA PRO A 128 11.34 14.61 -11.94
C PRO A 128 11.31 15.32 -10.58
N ILE A 129 12.31 15.01 -9.76
CA ILE A 129 12.44 15.22 -8.31
C ILE A 129 12.63 16.72 -7.97
N GLU A 130 11.77 17.59 -8.48
CA GLU A 130 12.06 19.03 -8.43
C GLU A 130 11.54 19.71 -7.16
N HIS A 131 10.49 19.18 -6.49
CA HIS A 131 9.89 19.89 -5.33
C HIS A 131 9.51 19.07 -4.11
N SER A 132 9.64 17.74 -4.11
CA SER A 132 9.46 17.00 -2.85
C SER A 132 10.76 17.03 -2.04
N GLN A 133 11.06 18.18 -1.42
CA GLN A 133 12.14 18.28 -0.41
C GLN A 133 11.87 17.40 0.83
N GLN A 134 10.70 16.76 0.90
CA GLN A 134 10.30 15.89 1.99
C GLN A 134 9.89 14.54 1.41
N GLY A 135 10.71 13.53 1.70
CA GLY A 135 10.45 12.16 1.30
C GLY A 135 11.56 11.25 1.78
N TRP A 136 11.32 9.95 1.68
CA TRP A 136 12.32 8.94 1.97
C TRP A 136 12.53 8.07 0.75
N TRP A 137 13.77 7.72 0.47
CA TRP A 137 14.12 6.84 -0.63
C TRP A 137 15.08 5.76 -0.15
N CYS A 138 14.81 4.52 -0.52
CA CYS A 138 15.70 3.40 -0.37
C CYS A 138 16.50 3.19 -1.66
N CYS A 139 17.83 3.22 -1.56
CA CYS A 139 18.69 2.88 -2.68
C CYS A 139 18.46 1.45 -3.16
N ASN A 140 18.39 1.23 -4.48
CA ASN A 140 18.36 -0.12 -5.04
C ASN A 140 19.71 -0.83 -4.98
N GLY A 141 20.82 -0.09 -4.93
CA GLY A 141 22.18 -0.65 -4.88
C GLY A 141 22.63 -0.99 -3.46
N CYS A 142 22.54 -0.03 -2.53
CA CYS A 142 23.04 -0.21 -1.17
C CYS A 142 21.97 -0.52 -0.10
N PHE A 143 20.68 -0.54 -0.47
CA PHE A 143 19.56 -0.82 0.44
C PHE A 143 19.43 0.11 1.66
N LEU A 144 20.13 1.25 1.62
CA LEU A 144 20.03 2.30 2.63
C LEU A 144 18.83 3.19 2.34
N VAL A 145 18.04 3.44 3.37
CA VAL A 145 16.99 4.46 3.36
C VAL A 145 17.62 5.80 3.72
N LYS A 146 17.35 6.83 2.92
CA LYS A 146 17.83 8.20 3.13
C LYS A 146 16.71 9.19 2.89
N GLY A 147 16.84 10.37 3.51
CA GLY A 147 16.03 11.51 3.13
C GLY A 147 16.39 11.99 1.72
N PHE A 148 15.44 12.61 1.00
CA PHE A 148 15.72 13.20 -0.32
C PHE A 148 16.78 14.30 -0.25
N ASP A 149 16.83 15.03 0.86
CA ASP A 149 17.84 16.04 1.19
C ASP A 149 19.25 15.47 1.34
N GLU A 150 19.37 14.20 1.72
CA GLU A 150 20.65 13.48 1.79
C GLU A 150 21.09 12.92 0.42
N TYR A 151 20.15 12.68 -0.50
CA TYR A 151 20.43 12.21 -1.87
C TYR A 151 20.81 13.34 -2.83
N GLY A 152 20.23 14.53 -2.64
CA GLY A 152 20.33 15.65 -3.59
C GLY A 152 21.64 16.46 -3.59
N ARG A 153 22.71 16.00 -2.92
CA ARG A 153 23.99 16.73 -2.95
C ARG A 153 24.97 16.29 -4.04
N ASP A 154 24.79 15.12 -4.63
CA ASP A 154 25.64 14.62 -5.70
C ASP A 154 24.80 14.26 -6.94
N LEU A 155 24.50 15.29 -7.74
CA LEU A 155 24.14 15.25 -9.17
C LEU A 155 23.07 14.23 -9.61
N ASP A 156 21.81 14.67 -9.71
CA ASP A 156 20.80 13.99 -10.53
C ASP A 156 20.92 14.48 -11.99
N PRO A 157 21.40 13.65 -12.95
CA PRO A 157 21.57 14.04 -14.34
C PRO A 157 20.25 14.28 -15.09
N ASP A 158 19.10 13.95 -14.49
CA ASP A 158 17.79 14.00 -15.15
C ASP A 158 16.93 15.22 -14.76
N VAL A 159 17.40 16.11 -13.88
CA VAL A 159 16.73 17.40 -13.64
C VAL A 159 17.04 18.36 -14.78
N PRO A 160 16.04 18.84 -15.55
CA PRO A 160 16.26 19.83 -16.59
C PRO A 160 17.05 21.03 -16.02
N PRO A 161 18.11 21.50 -16.70
CA PRO A 161 18.97 22.58 -16.22
C PRO A 161 18.24 23.88 -15.85
N PHE A 162 16.98 24.03 -16.29
CA PHE A 162 16.15 25.16 -15.93
C PHE A 162 15.70 25.14 -14.45
N PHE A 163 15.45 23.96 -13.87
CA PHE A 163 14.99 23.83 -12.48
C PHE A 163 16.11 23.83 -11.46
N THR A 164 17.36 23.73 -11.91
CA THR A 164 18.54 23.97 -11.06
C THR A 164 18.81 25.46 -10.85
N LEU A 165 18.13 26.34 -11.58
CA LEU A 165 18.20 27.78 -11.36
C LEU A 165 17.48 28.18 -10.06
N PRO A 166 18.06 29.10 -9.26
CA PRO A 166 17.34 29.74 -8.16
C PRO A 166 15.99 30.29 -8.59
N LEU A 167 15.00 30.26 -7.68
CA LEU A 167 13.62 30.67 -7.95
C LEU A 167 13.56 32.08 -8.58
N GLU A 168 14.39 33.01 -8.12
CA GLU A 168 14.44 34.39 -8.59
C GLU A 168 14.76 34.47 -10.08
N LEU A 169 15.71 33.66 -10.58
CA LEU A 169 16.04 33.61 -12.00
C LEU A 169 14.92 32.99 -12.83
N ARG A 170 14.24 31.97 -12.28
CA ARG A 170 13.07 31.36 -12.95
C ARG A 170 11.92 32.36 -13.06
N LEU A 171 11.64 33.11 -12.00
CA LEU A 171 10.64 34.19 -12.00
C LEU A 171 10.99 35.32 -12.97
N GLU A 172 12.27 35.69 -13.10
CA GLU A 172 12.71 36.68 -14.09
C GLU A 172 12.42 36.21 -15.52
N VAL A 173 12.70 34.93 -15.84
CA VAL A 173 12.35 34.33 -17.15
C VAL A 173 10.84 34.37 -17.40
N TYR A 174 10.04 34.03 -16.39
CA TYR A 174 8.57 34.11 -16.51
C TYR A 174 8.08 35.56 -16.68
N SER A 175 8.81 36.56 -16.18
CA SER A 175 8.40 37.97 -16.27
C SER A 175 8.35 38.49 -17.70
N HIS A 176 9.10 37.84 -18.61
CA HIS A 176 9.10 38.13 -20.04
C HIS A 176 7.97 37.43 -20.82
N CYS A 177 7.19 36.56 -20.17
CA CYS A 177 6.11 35.80 -20.80
C CYS A 177 4.78 36.59 -20.81
N SER A 178 4.00 36.41 -21.88
CA SER A 178 2.61 36.88 -21.93
C SER A 178 1.72 36.10 -20.96
N ILE A 179 0.54 36.62 -20.62
CA ILE A 179 -0.40 35.92 -19.73
C ILE A 179 -0.80 34.56 -20.28
N LEU A 180 -0.98 34.45 -21.61
CA LEU A 180 -1.26 33.20 -22.31
C LEU A 180 -0.08 32.23 -22.22
N SER A 181 1.15 32.72 -22.42
CA SER A 181 2.36 31.91 -22.29
C SER A 181 2.52 31.37 -20.87
N LEU A 182 2.27 32.20 -19.85
CA LEU A 182 2.26 31.77 -18.46
C LEU A 182 1.20 30.70 -18.21
N LEU A 183 -0.02 30.85 -18.74
CA LEU A 183 -1.04 29.82 -18.59
C LEU A 183 -0.60 28.49 -19.21
N ILE A 184 -0.06 28.50 -20.43
CA ILE A 184 0.47 27.29 -21.07
C ILE A 184 1.56 26.65 -20.19
N LEU A 185 2.47 27.46 -19.68
CA LEU A 185 3.54 27.04 -18.77
C LEU A 185 3.02 26.44 -17.45
N THR A 186 1.93 26.97 -16.88
CA THR A 186 1.32 26.38 -15.68
C THR A 186 0.76 24.97 -15.93
N HIS A 187 0.57 24.56 -17.18
CA HIS A 187 0.10 23.21 -17.55
C HIS A 187 1.23 22.23 -17.88
N THR A 188 2.49 22.65 -17.94
CA THR A 188 3.61 21.75 -18.30
C THR A 188 4.12 20.94 -17.11
N CYS A 189 4.29 21.56 -15.93
CA CYS A 189 4.62 20.85 -14.70
C CYS A 189 4.21 21.62 -13.42
N LEU A 190 4.15 20.89 -12.30
CA LEU A 190 3.68 21.40 -11.01
C LEU A 190 4.62 22.47 -10.41
N THR A 191 5.93 22.34 -10.68
CA THR A 191 6.95 23.33 -10.36
C THR A 191 6.56 24.72 -10.87
N ILE A 192 6.42 24.82 -12.20
CA ILE A 192 6.15 26.07 -12.90
C ILE A 192 4.77 26.59 -12.51
N TYR A 193 3.79 25.70 -12.35
CA TYR A 193 2.48 26.04 -11.79
C TYR A 193 2.63 26.74 -10.44
N THR A 194 3.42 26.19 -9.52
CA THR A 194 3.59 26.72 -8.17
C THR A 194 4.35 28.05 -8.19
N ASP A 195 5.44 28.15 -8.95
CA ASP A 195 6.25 29.37 -9.04
C ASP A 195 5.43 30.55 -9.62
N ILE A 196 4.67 30.31 -10.68
CA ILE A 196 3.83 31.34 -11.32
C ILE A 196 2.68 31.75 -10.39
N ASN A 197 1.94 30.78 -9.84
CA ASN A 197 0.74 31.06 -9.04
C ASN A 197 1.06 31.57 -7.63
N SER A 198 2.27 31.32 -7.12
CA SER A 198 2.74 31.92 -5.85
C SER A 198 3.17 33.38 -6.01
N THR A 199 3.34 33.89 -7.23
CA THR A 199 3.83 35.24 -7.47
C THR A 199 2.78 36.13 -8.13
N ARG A 200 1.82 36.65 -7.34
CA ARG A 200 0.73 37.52 -7.85
C ARG A 200 1.23 38.69 -8.71
N ARG A 201 2.35 39.31 -8.32
CA ARG A 201 2.96 40.45 -9.04
C ARG A 201 3.43 40.08 -10.46
N LEU A 202 3.85 38.85 -10.67
CA LEU A 202 4.28 38.34 -11.97
C LEU A 202 3.08 38.36 -12.93
N VAL A 203 2.01 37.68 -12.52
CA VAL A 203 0.77 37.55 -13.30
C VAL A 203 0.15 38.91 -13.61
N GLN A 204 0.10 39.83 -12.63
CA GLN A 204 -0.45 41.19 -12.81
C GLN A 204 0.35 42.07 -13.78
N ARG A 205 1.65 41.83 -13.92
CA ARG A 205 2.53 42.59 -14.82
C ARG A 205 2.60 42.00 -16.22
N SER A 206 2.20 40.75 -16.40
CA SER A 206 2.25 40.07 -17.69
C SER A 206 1.36 40.74 -18.73
N LYS A 207 1.87 40.82 -19.96
CA LYS A 207 1.13 41.38 -21.09
C LYS A 207 -0.15 40.59 -21.33
N GLY A 208 -1.29 41.28 -21.37
CA GLY A 208 -2.63 40.69 -21.55
C GLY A 208 -3.43 40.54 -20.26
N TYR A 209 -2.82 40.77 -19.09
CA TYR A 209 -3.56 40.82 -17.83
C TYR A 209 -4.43 42.10 -17.76
N PRO A 210 -5.74 42.01 -17.48
CA PRO A 210 -6.61 43.18 -17.38
C PRO A 210 -6.22 44.04 -16.17
N LYS A 211 -6.09 45.34 -16.40
CA LYS A 211 -5.66 46.31 -15.39
C LYS A 211 -6.75 46.67 -14.38
N ASP A 212 -8.00 46.35 -14.69
CA ASP A 212 -9.14 46.67 -13.84
C ASP A 212 -9.42 45.51 -12.86
N PRO A 213 -9.18 45.69 -11.55
CA PRO A 213 -9.45 44.68 -10.54
C PRO A 213 -10.95 44.43 -10.33
N GLU A 214 -11.85 45.34 -10.72
CA GLU A 214 -13.28 45.20 -10.41
C GLU A 214 -13.96 44.08 -11.20
N SER A 215 -13.45 43.73 -12.40
CA SER A 215 -13.96 42.59 -13.17
C SER A 215 -13.76 41.24 -12.46
N TRP A 216 -12.80 41.15 -11.54
CA TRP A 216 -12.38 39.92 -10.87
C TRP A 216 -13.16 39.54 -9.62
N SER A 217 -13.81 40.52 -8.98
CA SER A 217 -14.57 40.33 -7.74
C SER A 217 -15.56 39.16 -7.87
N SER A 218 -16.10 38.95 -9.07
CA SER A 218 -17.05 37.88 -9.39
C SER A 218 -16.39 36.50 -9.62
N ALA A 219 -15.13 36.47 -10.07
CA ALA A 219 -14.37 35.26 -10.33
C ALA A 219 -13.66 34.72 -9.08
N GLU A 220 -13.16 35.59 -8.19
CA GLU A 220 -12.61 35.19 -6.87
C GLU A 220 -13.65 34.41 -6.05
N ALA A 221 -14.91 34.86 -6.06
CA ALA A 221 -16.00 34.16 -5.39
C ALA A 221 -16.24 32.73 -5.93
N ARG A 222 -15.91 32.48 -7.20
CA ARG A 222 -16.05 31.16 -7.84
C ARG A 222 -14.86 30.24 -7.59
N LEU A 223 -13.69 30.79 -7.26
CA LEU A 223 -12.43 30.04 -7.14
C LEU A 223 -12.02 29.71 -5.70
N ALA A 224 -12.77 30.19 -4.69
CA ALA A 224 -12.52 29.96 -3.26
C ALA A 224 -12.52 28.47 -2.80
N GLY A 225 -12.65 27.50 -3.71
CA GLY A 225 -12.63 26.06 -3.43
C GLY A 225 -11.39 25.30 -3.89
N CYS A 226 -10.38 25.95 -4.49
CA CYS A 226 -9.20 25.24 -5.02
C CYS A 226 -8.20 24.89 -3.89
N GLN A 227 -8.03 23.60 -3.57
CA GLN A 227 -7.23 23.12 -2.42
C GLN A 227 -5.71 23.10 -2.67
N LEU A 228 -5.24 23.43 -3.87
CA LEU A 228 -3.81 23.27 -4.24
C LEU A 228 -2.93 24.46 -3.84
N LEU A 229 -3.50 25.63 -3.56
CA LEU A 229 -2.77 26.83 -3.17
C LEU A 229 -3.18 27.27 -1.76
N PRO A 230 -2.28 27.89 -0.98
CA PRO A 230 -2.64 28.44 0.33
C PRO A 230 -3.76 29.50 0.22
N PRO A 231 -4.46 29.83 1.32
CA PRO A 231 -5.43 30.91 1.33
C PRO A 231 -4.80 32.25 0.89
N GLY A 232 -5.45 32.96 -0.05
CA GLY A 232 -4.99 34.25 -0.58
C GLY A 232 -4.25 34.19 -1.91
N PHE A 233 -4.05 32.99 -2.47
CA PHE A 233 -3.50 32.81 -3.81
C PHE A 233 -4.62 32.55 -4.83
N ILE A 234 -4.56 33.21 -5.98
CA ILE A 234 -5.53 33.08 -7.06
C ILE A 234 -4.85 32.31 -8.19
N PRO A 235 -5.30 31.09 -8.52
CA PRO A 235 -4.72 30.37 -9.63
C PRO A 235 -5.00 31.09 -10.95
N LEU A 236 -4.00 31.17 -11.81
CA LEU A 236 -4.16 31.57 -13.19
C LEU A 236 -5.09 30.57 -13.87
N THR A 237 -6.28 31.01 -14.27
CA THR A 237 -7.33 30.15 -14.85
C THR A 237 -7.82 30.69 -16.18
N ILE A 238 -8.45 29.85 -17.02
CA ILE A 238 -8.98 30.26 -18.34
C ILE A 238 -9.96 31.44 -18.26
N PRO A 239 -10.89 31.53 -17.27
CA PRO A 239 -11.72 32.71 -17.09
C PRO A 239 -10.92 34.01 -16.93
N MET A 240 -9.67 33.90 -16.49
CA MET A 240 -8.78 35.05 -16.32
C MET A 240 -8.35 35.73 -17.63
N MET A 241 -8.49 35.04 -18.76
CA MET A 241 -8.12 35.56 -20.07
C MET A 241 -9.34 35.90 -20.91
N ALA A 242 -10.51 35.33 -20.57
CA ALA A 242 -11.74 35.45 -21.35
C ALA A 242 -12.28 36.89 -21.42
N ASP A 243 -12.05 37.69 -20.38
CA ASP A 243 -12.57 39.06 -20.29
C ASP A 243 -11.63 40.11 -20.91
N SER A 244 -10.40 39.74 -21.29
CA SER A 244 -9.36 40.67 -21.75
C SER A 244 -8.81 40.37 -23.14
N ASP A 245 -8.99 39.17 -23.67
CA ASP A 245 -8.42 38.81 -24.97
C ASP A 245 -9.31 39.22 -26.15
N THR A 246 -9.06 40.43 -26.65
CA THR A 246 -8.95 40.58 -28.11
C THR A 246 -7.65 39.91 -28.52
N LEU A 247 -7.67 38.58 -28.73
CA LEU A 247 -6.53 37.87 -29.30
C LEU A 247 -6.12 38.63 -30.57
N CYS A 248 -4.94 39.25 -30.53
CA CYS A 248 -4.42 40.06 -31.63
C CYS A 248 -4.01 39.10 -32.77
N LEU A 249 -5.01 38.62 -33.52
CA LEU A 249 -4.83 37.81 -34.73
C LEU A 249 -4.19 38.59 -35.88
N ARG A 250 -3.80 39.86 -35.67
CA ARG A 250 -3.13 40.70 -36.67
C ARG A 250 -1.77 40.14 -37.13
N SER A 251 -1.10 39.31 -36.32
CA SER A 251 0.14 38.64 -36.74
C SER A 251 -0.09 37.44 -37.65
N ILE A 252 -1.26 36.80 -37.65
CA ILE A 252 -1.56 35.69 -38.56
C ILE A 252 -2.01 36.22 -39.93
N SER A 253 -2.74 37.35 -39.97
CA SER A 253 -3.09 38.03 -41.23
C SER A 253 -1.87 38.59 -41.99
N SER A 254 -0.77 38.91 -41.28
CA SER A 254 0.48 39.36 -41.92
C SER A 254 1.20 38.24 -42.66
N ILE A 255 1.06 36.98 -42.23
CA ILE A 255 1.71 35.82 -42.86
C ILE A 255 0.87 35.33 -44.04
N ALA A 256 -0.47 35.46 -43.96
CA ALA A 256 -1.36 35.14 -45.07
C ALA A 256 -1.25 36.11 -46.26
N SER A 257 -0.62 37.29 -46.10
CA SER A 257 -0.51 38.30 -47.16
C SER A 257 0.77 38.18 -48.00
N THR A 258 1.72 37.32 -47.64
CA THR A 258 3.03 37.23 -48.31
C THR A 258 3.19 36.03 -49.25
N VAL A 259 2.17 35.19 -49.41
CA VAL A 259 2.20 34.08 -50.36
C VAL A 259 0.93 34.08 -51.22
N ALA A 260 0.97 34.90 -52.27
CA ALA A 260 0.36 34.56 -53.55
C ALA A 260 1.32 35.06 -54.65
N PRO A 261 1.60 34.22 -55.65
CA PRO A 261 0.82 34.40 -56.87
C PRO A 261 0.38 33.08 -57.50
N GLY A 262 -0.81 33.11 -58.12
CA GLY A 262 -1.21 32.08 -59.08
C GLY A 262 -2.72 31.90 -59.23
N ARG A 263 -3.29 32.52 -60.26
CA ARG A 263 -4.57 32.18 -60.92
C ARG A 263 -4.69 30.64 -61.15
N SER A 264 -5.83 29.96 -61.26
CA SER A 264 -7.13 30.31 -61.83
C SER A 264 -8.23 29.30 -61.45
N GLN A 265 -9.47 29.79 -61.46
CA GLN A 265 -10.72 29.16 -61.94
C GLN A 265 -11.47 28.06 -61.15
N SER A 266 -12.78 28.36 -61.01
CA SER A 266 -13.94 27.47 -60.79
C SER A 266 -13.99 26.76 -59.44
N GLY A 267 -15.11 26.57 -58.75
CA GLY A 267 -16.53 26.80 -58.96
C GLY A 267 -17.18 26.38 -57.62
N GLY A 268 -18.26 27.03 -57.21
CA GLY A 268 -18.69 27.05 -55.81
C GLY A 268 -19.18 25.72 -55.24
N VAL A 269 -19.12 25.61 -53.91
CA VAL A 269 -20.19 25.07 -53.03
C VAL A 269 -20.04 25.76 -51.68
N ALA A 270 -20.81 26.84 -51.47
CA ALA A 270 -20.98 27.47 -50.17
C ALA A 270 -22.32 27.01 -49.59
N ALA A 271 -22.34 25.87 -48.91
CA ALA A 271 -23.42 25.46 -48.02
C ALA A 271 -22.97 24.22 -47.26
N VAL A 272 -22.89 24.32 -45.94
CA VAL A 272 -23.20 23.30 -44.91
C VAL A 272 -22.52 23.76 -43.61
N VAL A 273 -23.29 23.72 -42.52
CA VAL A 273 -22.97 24.13 -41.13
C VAL A 273 -23.17 25.63 -40.78
N LYS A 274 -24.40 26.13 -41.00
CA LYS A 274 -24.98 27.21 -40.18
C LYS A 274 -26.43 26.86 -39.83
N GLN A 275 -26.66 25.98 -38.86
CA GLN A 275 -27.88 25.98 -38.02
C GLN A 275 -27.85 24.84 -37.00
N SER A 276 -27.56 25.14 -35.74
CA SER A 276 -28.31 24.67 -34.58
C SER A 276 -27.72 25.20 -33.29
N VAL A 277 -28.59 25.45 -32.32
CA VAL A 277 -28.33 25.93 -30.95
C VAL A 277 -28.23 27.45 -30.81
N LYS A 278 -29.33 28.12 -31.15
CA LYS A 278 -29.74 29.38 -30.53
C LYS A 278 -31.17 29.18 -30.05
N GLU A 279 -31.35 28.70 -28.82
CA GLU A 279 -32.57 28.86 -27.98
C GLU A 279 -32.47 28.02 -26.70
N ARG A 280 -32.29 28.71 -25.56
CA ARG A 280 -33.01 28.53 -24.28
C ARG A 280 -32.27 29.34 -23.20
N LEU A 281 -32.61 30.62 -23.16
CA LEU A 281 -32.46 31.45 -21.97
C LEU A 281 -33.42 30.93 -20.89
N TRP A 282 -32.89 30.63 -19.70
CA TRP A 282 -33.68 30.48 -18.47
C TRP A 282 -33.43 31.73 -17.60
N LYS A 283 -34.51 32.43 -17.24
CA LYS A 283 -34.51 33.64 -16.39
C LYS A 283 -34.57 33.25 -14.90
N PRO A 284 -33.87 33.95 -14.00
CA PRO A 284 -34.25 34.01 -12.59
C PRO A 284 -35.21 35.19 -12.36
N GLY A 285 -36.31 34.91 -11.66
CA GLY A 285 -37.34 35.88 -11.29
C GLY A 285 -36.88 36.83 -10.18
N THR A 286 -37.33 38.07 -10.31
CA THR A 286 -37.29 39.12 -9.30
C THR A 286 -38.46 38.95 -8.31
N GLY A 287 -38.19 39.13 -7.03
CA GLY A 287 -39.21 39.20 -5.98
C GLY A 287 -38.78 40.19 -4.91
N CYS A 288 -39.38 41.39 -4.94
CA CYS A 288 -39.29 42.43 -3.92
C CYS A 288 -40.06 42.03 -2.65
N CYS A 289 -39.58 42.46 -1.48
CA CYS A 289 -40.42 42.99 -0.40
C CYS A 289 -39.60 43.99 0.44
N GLU A 290 -40.20 45.16 0.61
CA GLU A 290 -39.72 46.30 1.38
C GLU A 290 -40.02 46.18 2.88
N ASN A 291 -39.36 47.06 3.64
CA ASN A 291 -39.78 47.69 4.90
C ASN A 291 -39.86 46.84 6.18
N ALA A 292 -39.04 47.17 7.18
CA ALA A 292 -39.41 48.13 8.22
C ALA A 292 -38.47 48.07 9.45
N THR A 293 -38.47 49.19 10.15
CA THR A 293 -37.60 49.70 11.21
C THR A 293 -37.87 49.13 12.63
N LYS A 294 -36.98 49.54 13.56
CA LYS A 294 -37.00 49.51 15.05
C LYS A 294 -36.09 48.40 15.62
N GLY A 295 -35.07 48.67 16.42
CA GLY A 295 -34.89 49.72 17.42
C GLY A 295 -35.27 49.20 18.80
N ARG A 296 -34.31 48.63 19.57
CA ARG A 296 -34.38 48.63 21.03
C ARG A 296 -33.02 48.38 21.68
N THR A 297 -32.80 49.17 22.72
CA THR A 297 -31.60 49.39 23.51
C THR A 297 -31.61 48.55 24.80
N LYS A 298 -30.40 48.41 25.36
CA LYS A 298 -30.07 48.40 26.81
C LYS A 298 -30.50 47.20 27.70
N LYS A 299 -29.45 46.53 28.21
CA LYS A 299 -28.95 46.62 29.61
C LYS A 299 -29.40 45.55 30.64
N GLN A 300 -28.38 45.09 31.40
CA GLN A 300 -28.39 44.43 32.73
C GLN A 300 -28.87 42.96 32.76
N ARG A 301 -28.14 41.99 33.36
CA ARG A 301 -27.59 41.94 34.73
C ARG A 301 -26.54 40.78 34.85
N ARG A 302 -25.30 41.03 35.29
CA ARG A 302 -24.61 40.46 36.51
C ARG A 302 -25.40 39.41 37.31
N VAL A 303 -24.88 38.42 38.06
CA VAL A 303 -23.60 37.84 38.55
C VAL A 303 -24.06 36.62 39.40
N GLU A 304 -23.16 35.65 39.70
CA GLU A 304 -23.36 34.43 40.54
C GLU A 304 -24.15 33.29 39.84
N GLU A 305 -23.74 32.02 39.80
CA GLU A 305 -23.06 31.20 40.81
C GLU A 305 -22.00 30.25 40.19
N ALA A 306 -20.90 30.11 40.92
CA ALA A 306 -19.97 28.99 40.81
C ALA A 306 -20.23 28.04 41.98
N ALA A 307 -20.82 26.87 41.74
CA ALA A 307 -20.65 25.68 42.58
C ALA A 307 -21.28 24.45 41.92
N GLY A 308 -20.46 23.41 41.73
CA GLY A 308 -20.93 22.02 41.83
C GLY A 308 -21.59 21.39 40.61
N ALA A 309 -20.79 20.80 39.71
CA ALA A 309 -21.06 19.49 39.13
C ALA A 309 -19.87 19.04 38.28
N ARG A 310 -18.91 18.33 38.89
CA ARG A 310 -18.00 17.44 38.14
C ARG A 310 -18.83 16.23 37.67
N ASN A 311 -19.63 16.42 36.64
CA ASN A 311 -20.13 15.30 35.85
C ASN A 311 -18.98 14.82 34.96
N GLY A 312 -18.52 13.60 35.23
CA GLY A 312 -17.57 12.90 34.39
C GLY A 312 -18.10 12.83 32.97
N ARG A 313 -17.53 13.67 32.09
CA ARG A 313 -17.57 13.44 30.66
C ARG A 313 -16.73 12.20 30.41
N GLU A 314 -17.38 11.04 30.32
CA GLU A 314 -16.86 9.94 29.52
C GLU A 314 -16.64 10.50 28.11
N ILE A 315 -15.37 10.79 27.80
CA ILE A 315 -14.95 11.03 26.43
C ILE A 315 -14.98 9.65 25.77
N SER A 316 -16.15 9.27 25.27
CA SER A 316 -16.28 8.19 24.30
C SER A 316 -15.49 8.60 23.06
N PHE A 317 -14.24 8.13 22.98
CA PHE A 317 -13.48 8.18 21.76
C PHE A 317 -14.09 7.16 20.82
N THR A 318 -15.03 7.60 19.99
CA THR A 318 -15.39 6.86 18.79
C THR A 318 -14.12 6.75 17.94
N LEU A 319 -13.51 5.57 17.93
CA LEU A 319 -12.42 5.23 17.02
C LEU A 319 -12.98 5.41 15.61
N GLY A 320 -12.63 6.54 14.98
CA GLY A 320 -12.91 6.75 13.57
C GLY A 320 -12.38 5.57 12.75
N PRO A 321 -13.00 5.25 11.60
CA PRO A 321 -12.49 4.21 10.72
C PRO A 321 -11.02 4.47 10.42
N THR A 322 -10.20 3.42 10.36
CA THR A 322 -8.77 3.59 10.05
C THR A 322 -8.63 4.35 8.72
N PRO A 323 -7.61 5.21 8.55
CA PRO A 323 -7.44 5.99 7.33
C PRO A 323 -7.46 5.14 6.06
N PHE A 324 -7.00 3.89 6.15
CA PHE A 324 -7.08 2.94 5.05
C PHE A 324 -8.52 2.63 4.60
N TYR A 325 -9.48 2.47 5.53
CA TYR A 325 -10.88 2.23 5.17
C TYR A 325 -11.62 3.49 4.73
N SER A 326 -11.01 4.67 4.89
CA SER A 326 -11.54 5.91 4.29
C SER A 326 -11.22 6.02 2.80
N LEU A 327 -10.31 5.19 2.27
CA LEU A 327 -9.99 5.17 0.85
C LEU A 327 -11.14 4.55 0.03
N PRO A 328 -11.43 5.07 -1.18
CA PRO A 328 -12.35 4.45 -2.12
C PRO A 328 -11.99 2.98 -2.38
N LEU A 329 -13.00 2.13 -2.59
CA LEU A 329 -12.80 0.68 -2.80
C LEU A 329 -11.80 0.42 -3.94
N GLU A 330 -11.85 1.20 -5.01
CA GLU A 330 -11.00 1.08 -6.18
C GLU A 330 -9.51 1.21 -5.83
N ILE A 331 -9.18 2.18 -4.98
CA ILE A 331 -7.81 2.42 -4.50
C ILE A 331 -7.37 1.29 -3.58
N ARG A 332 -8.25 0.81 -2.69
CA ARG A 332 -7.94 -0.34 -1.82
C ARG A 332 -7.70 -1.61 -2.64
N LEU A 333 -8.50 -1.85 -3.67
CA LEU A 333 -8.32 -2.97 -4.60
C LEU A 333 -7.03 -2.83 -5.43
N GLU A 334 -6.64 -1.62 -5.82
CA GLU A 334 -5.36 -1.40 -6.48
C GLU A 334 -4.19 -1.70 -5.53
N ILE A 335 -4.29 -1.25 -4.27
CA ILE A 335 -3.34 -1.57 -3.20
C ILE A 335 -3.23 -3.09 -3.00
N TYR A 336 -4.37 -3.80 -2.95
CA TYR A 336 -4.38 -5.27 -2.87
C TYR A 336 -3.73 -5.93 -4.08
N GLY A 337 -3.84 -5.34 -5.26
CA GLY A 337 -3.22 -5.82 -6.51
C GLY A 337 -1.70 -5.96 -6.45
N TYR A 338 -1.06 -5.36 -5.45
CA TYR A 338 0.38 -5.43 -5.25
C TYR A 338 0.85 -6.44 -4.20
N PHE A 339 -0.07 -7.10 -3.49
CA PHE A 339 0.30 -8.12 -2.50
C PHE A 339 0.48 -9.47 -3.16
N SER A 340 1.41 -10.26 -2.61
CA SER A 340 1.54 -11.66 -3.01
C SER A 340 0.27 -12.44 -2.67
N PRO A 341 0.00 -13.57 -3.35
CA PRO A 341 -1.16 -14.40 -3.00
C PRO A 341 -1.17 -14.88 -1.54
N LEU A 342 0.00 -15.13 -0.93
CA LEU A 342 0.06 -15.44 0.50
C LEU A 342 -0.28 -14.23 1.35
N SER A 343 0.23 -13.05 1.01
CA SER A 343 -0.08 -11.81 1.72
C SER A 343 -1.58 -11.51 1.65
N LEU A 344 -2.22 -11.69 0.49
CA LEU A 344 -3.66 -11.59 0.34
C LEU A 344 -4.40 -12.60 1.23
N LEU A 345 -3.94 -13.86 1.29
CA LEU A 345 -4.50 -14.87 2.20
C LEU A 345 -4.33 -14.48 3.67
N ILE A 346 -3.21 -13.88 4.05
CA ILE A 346 -3.01 -13.40 5.42
C ILE A 346 -3.95 -12.22 5.70
N LEU A 347 -4.05 -11.27 4.77
CA LEU A 347 -4.91 -10.09 4.90
C LEU A 347 -6.39 -10.46 5.03
N THR A 348 -6.87 -11.49 4.32
CA THR A 348 -8.26 -11.97 4.49
C THR A 348 -8.52 -12.48 5.92
N HIS A 349 -7.50 -12.86 6.68
CA HIS A 349 -7.64 -13.23 8.10
C HIS A 349 -7.49 -12.05 9.07
N THR A 350 -7.09 -10.87 8.61
CA THR A 350 -6.83 -9.71 9.48
C THR A 350 -8.07 -8.90 9.81
N CYS A 351 -9.04 -8.75 8.89
CA CYS A 351 -10.30 -8.07 9.17
C CYS A 351 -11.41 -8.44 8.17
N ARG A 352 -12.67 -8.20 8.57
CA ARG A 352 -13.86 -8.47 7.75
C ARG A 352 -13.90 -7.67 6.45
N THR A 353 -13.52 -6.39 6.48
CA THR A 353 -13.59 -5.53 5.29
C THR A 353 -12.60 -6.00 4.23
N MET A 354 -11.34 -6.25 4.60
CA MET A 354 -10.32 -6.82 3.70
C MET A 354 -10.74 -8.19 3.18
N TYR A 355 -11.33 -9.04 4.03
CA TYR A 355 -11.88 -10.32 3.61
C TYR A 355 -12.91 -10.15 2.49
N VAL A 356 -13.87 -9.25 2.65
CA VAL A 356 -14.92 -9.01 1.63
C VAL A 356 -14.31 -8.38 0.38
N ASP A 357 -13.51 -7.33 0.50
CA ASP A 357 -12.92 -6.65 -0.67
C ASP A 357 -12.09 -7.61 -1.53
N ILE A 358 -11.19 -8.36 -0.88
CA ILE A 358 -10.25 -9.27 -1.57
C ILE A 358 -11.02 -10.38 -2.26
N ASN A 359 -11.97 -11.02 -1.56
CA ASN A 359 -12.72 -12.16 -2.11
C ASN A 359 -13.74 -11.74 -3.17
N CYS A 360 -14.32 -10.55 -3.09
CA CYS A 360 -15.22 -10.02 -4.12
C CYS A 360 -14.45 -9.55 -5.38
N ALA A 361 -13.19 -9.17 -5.26
CA ALA A 361 -12.39 -8.68 -6.37
C ALA A 361 -11.65 -9.80 -7.13
N ARG A 362 -12.39 -10.56 -7.96
CA ARG A 362 -11.84 -11.65 -8.79
C ARG A 362 -10.56 -11.29 -9.56
N ARG A 363 -10.41 -10.03 -9.98
CA ARG A 363 -9.23 -9.53 -10.71
C ARG A 363 -7.91 -9.69 -9.94
N LEU A 364 -7.95 -9.70 -8.60
CA LEU A 364 -6.77 -9.90 -7.75
C LEU A 364 -6.17 -11.31 -7.91
N PHE A 365 -7.01 -12.28 -8.28
CA PHE A 365 -6.60 -13.67 -8.48
C PHE A 365 -6.32 -14.00 -9.94
N ILE A 366 -6.80 -13.21 -10.89
CA ILE A 366 -6.58 -13.49 -12.33
C ILE A 366 -5.25 -12.91 -12.82
N ARG A 367 -4.74 -11.84 -12.18
CA ARG A 367 -3.50 -11.15 -12.59
C ARG A 367 -2.17 -11.90 -12.37
N PRO A 368 -1.98 -12.78 -11.37
CA PRO A 368 -0.75 -13.57 -11.31
C PRO A 368 -0.73 -14.51 -12.51
N LYS A 369 0.34 -14.47 -13.33
CA LYS A 369 0.58 -15.29 -14.55
C LYS A 369 0.48 -16.83 -14.37
N GLY A 370 -0.04 -17.33 -13.24
CA GLY A 370 -0.20 -18.75 -12.92
C GLY A 370 -1.65 -19.24 -12.79
N TYR A 371 -2.65 -18.36 -12.67
CA TYR A 371 -4.05 -18.81 -12.69
C TYR A 371 -4.50 -19.02 -14.13
N ARG A 372 -4.60 -20.29 -14.54
CA ARG A 372 -5.33 -20.62 -15.77
C ARG A 372 -6.77 -20.12 -15.64
N THR A 373 -7.25 -19.47 -16.69
CA THR A 373 -8.58 -18.88 -16.85
C THR A 373 -9.67 -19.78 -16.27
N ASN A 374 -10.37 -19.29 -15.25
CA ASN A 374 -11.41 -19.97 -14.48
C ASN A 374 -11.01 -21.35 -13.94
N PRO A 375 -10.99 -21.60 -12.62
CA PRO A 375 -11.18 -22.96 -12.15
C PRO A 375 -12.50 -23.44 -12.78
N GLN A 376 -12.43 -24.30 -13.79
CA GLN A 376 -13.62 -24.88 -14.34
C GLN A 376 -14.28 -25.60 -13.16
N PRO A 377 -15.55 -25.28 -12.84
CA PRO A 377 -16.28 -26.06 -11.85
C PRO A 377 -16.14 -27.51 -12.31
N GLY A 378 -15.56 -28.37 -11.46
CA GLY A 378 -15.32 -29.76 -11.81
C GLY A 378 -16.62 -30.32 -12.37
N SER A 379 -16.57 -30.90 -13.56
CA SER A 379 -17.73 -31.33 -14.34
C SER A 379 -18.52 -32.50 -13.72
N ASN A 380 -18.25 -32.83 -12.46
CA ASN A 380 -18.85 -33.95 -11.76
C ASN A 380 -19.65 -33.37 -10.62
N THR A 381 -20.98 -33.22 -10.81
CA THR A 381 -22.08 -33.33 -9.81
C THR A 381 -21.85 -32.93 -8.34
N GLU A 382 -20.82 -32.13 -8.04
CA GLU A 382 -20.45 -31.71 -6.70
C GLU A 382 -21.46 -30.63 -6.32
N GLU A 383 -22.25 -30.94 -5.29
CA GLU A 383 -23.21 -30.05 -4.67
C GLU A 383 -22.61 -28.63 -4.58
N GLN A 384 -23.38 -27.64 -5.04
CA GLN A 384 -22.95 -26.25 -4.95
C GLN A 384 -22.44 -26.00 -3.52
N PRO A 385 -21.22 -25.47 -3.36
CA PRO A 385 -20.68 -25.23 -2.04
C PRO A 385 -21.67 -24.34 -1.28
N PRO A 386 -21.95 -24.65 0.00
CA PRO A 386 -22.91 -23.89 0.79
C PRO A 386 -22.55 -22.40 0.73
N SER A 387 -23.58 -21.55 0.62
CA SER A 387 -23.41 -20.10 0.48
C SER A 387 -22.58 -19.56 1.65
N HIS A 388 -21.53 -18.80 1.33
CA HIS A 388 -20.67 -18.23 2.37
C HIS A 388 -21.42 -17.08 3.09
N PRO A 389 -21.46 -17.05 4.43
CA PRO A 389 -22.30 -16.10 5.18
C PRO A 389 -21.94 -14.62 5.01
N MET A 390 -20.79 -14.32 4.39
CA MET A 390 -20.26 -12.96 4.24
C MET A 390 -19.97 -12.56 2.78
N LEU A 391 -20.06 -13.49 1.83
CA LEU A 391 -19.74 -13.22 0.43
C LEU A 391 -21.00 -13.34 -0.41
N PRO A 392 -21.12 -12.58 -1.52
CA PRO A 392 -22.21 -12.76 -2.46
C PRO A 392 -22.29 -14.19 -2.98
N ALA A 393 -23.50 -14.63 -3.35
CA ALA A 393 -23.69 -15.95 -3.95
C ALA A 393 -22.77 -16.13 -5.18
N GLY A 394 -22.11 -17.29 -5.28
CA GLY A 394 -21.18 -17.60 -6.36
C GLY A 394 -19.75 -17.04 -6.19
N VAL A 395 -19.44 -16.38 -5.07
CA VAL A 395 -18.08 -15.95 -4.74
C VAL A 395 -17.41 -17.00 -3.84
N THR A 396 -16.37 -17.65 -4.38
CA THR A 396 -15.53 -18.58 -3.62
C THR A 396 -14.45 -17.81 -2.87
N PRO A 397 -14.30 -17.97 -1.54
CA PRO A 397 -13.22 -17.33 -0.81
C PRO A 397 -11.86 -17.87 -1.23
N LEU A 398 -10.85 -17.01 -1.20
CA LEU A 398 -9.45 -17.34 -1.31
C LEU A 398 -9.10 -18.35 -0.21
N THR A 399 -8.72 -19.55 -0.63
CA THR A 399 -8.31 -20.64 0.25
C THR A 399 -6.91 -21.10 -0.10
N ILE A 400 -6.25 -21.83 0.82
CA ILE A 400 -4.94 -22.46 0.56
C ILE A 400 -5.01 -23.38 -0.67
N ARG A 401 -6.15 -24.02 -0.92
CA ARG A 401 -6.36 -24.85 -2.13
C ARG A 401 -6.24 -24.04 -3.42
N MET A 402 -6.61 -22.76 -3.40
CA MET A 402 -6.44 -21.88 -4.56
C MET A 402 -4.99 -21.44 -4.75
N LEU A 403 -4.13 -21.57 -3.73
CA LEU A 403 -2.69 -21.37 -3.84
C LEU A 403 -1.94 -22.65 -4.28
N ASP A 404 -2.61 -23.81 -4.20
CA ASP A 404 -2.06 -25.12 -4.51
C ASP A 404 -1.74 -25.24 -6.01
N HIS A 405 -0.56 -25.77 -6.34
CA HIS A 405 -0.09 -26.14 -7.70
C HIS A 405 0.08 -25.03 -8.75
N HIS A 406 -0.57 -23.87 -8.57
CA HIS A 406 -0.64 -22.81 -9.58
C HIS A 406 0.20 -21.58 -9.24
N ILE A 407 0.56 -21.41 -7.97
CA ILE A 407 1.34 -20.27 -7.50
C ILE A 407 2.69 -20.74 -7.00
N LYS A 408 3.73 -20.07 -7.49
CA LYS A 408 5.05 -20.10 -6.87
C LYS A 408 5.12 -18.96 -5.87
N LEU A 409 5.43 -19.29 -4.63
CA LEU A 409 5.79 -18.27 -3.65
C LEU A 409 7.12 -17.60 -4.02
N ALA A 410 7.27 -16.38 -3.58
CA ALA A 410 8.49 -15.59 -3.49
C ALA A 410 9.61 -16.37 -2.79
N LEU A 411 10.85 -15.95 -3.03
CA LEU A 411 12.03 -16.59 -2.43
C LEU A 411 12.09 -16.39 -0.91
N GLY A 412 12.73 -17.36 -0.23
CA GLY A 412 13.15 -17.27 1.17
C GLY A 412 12.04 -17.04 2.20
N SER A 413 11.77 -15.78 2.51
CA SER A 413 10.92 -15.35 3.62
C SER A 413 9.45 -15.76 3.45
N GLU A 414 8.90 -15.75 2.23
CA GLU A 414 7.50 -16.13 2.02
C GLU A 414 7.28 -17.64 2.18
N ILE A 415 8.26 -18.46 1.80
CA ILE A 415 8.23 -19.92 1.97
C ILE A 415 8.33 -20.27 3.45
N GLU A 416 9.22 -19.60 4.17
CA GLU A 416 9.38 -19.77 5.62
C GLU A 416 8.14 -19.34 6.36
N LEU A 417 7.57 -18.17 6.03
CA LEU A 417 6.31 -17.69 6.58
C LEU A 417 5.15 -18.66 6.29
N PHE A 418 5.03 -19.15 5.04
CA PHE A 418 4.02 -20.14 4.72
C PHE A 418 4.18 -21.41 5.56
N ASN A 419 5.41 -21.92 5.66
CA ASN A 419 5.69 -23.16 6.38
C ASN A 419 5.57 -22.99 7.90
N SER A 420 5.82 -21.81 8.45
CA SER A 420 5.66 -21.54 9.89
C SER A 420 4.18 -21.43 10.28
N VAL A 421 3.35 -20.80 9.41
CA VAL A 421 1.91 -20.61 9.63
C VAL A 421 1.12 -21.86 9.27
N PHE A 422 1.32 -22.40 8.06
CA PHE A 422 0.51 -23.48 7.49
C PHE A 422 1.23 -24.83 7.41
N GLY A 423 2.53 -24.91 7.73
CA GLY A 423 3.34 -26.13 7.68
C GLY A 423 3.36 -26.98 8.95
N ARG A 424 2.66 -26.56 10.01
CA ARG A 424 2.61 -27.32 11.27
C ARG A 424 1.93 -28.69 11.07
N PRO A 425 2.24 -29.73 11.89
CA PRO A 425 1.73 -31.10 11.68
C PRO A 425 0.22 -31.24 11.51
N LYS A 426 -0.55 -30.35 12.14
CA LYS A 426 -2.02 -30.31 12.05
C LYS A 426 -2.52 -29.86 10.68
N TYR A 427 -1.76 -29.02 9.98
CA TYR A 427 -2.14 -28.45 8.69
C TYR A 427 -1.40 -29.24 7.61
N SER A 428 -2.15 -29.91 6.75
CA SER A 428 -1.60 -30.83 5.77
C SER A 428 -0.91 -30.12 4.60
N TRP A 429 -0.31 -28.94 4.77
CA TRP A 429 0.22 -28.09 3.70
C TRP A 429 1.70 -27.79 3.91
N ARG A 430 2.48 -27.64 2.84
CA ARG A 430 3.89 -27.20 2.90
C ARG A 430 4.27 -26.59 1.57
N CYS A 431 5.05 -25.51 1.60
CA CYS A 431 5.70 -24.97 0.42
C CYS A 431 7.11 -25.55 0.28
N CYS A 432 7.43 -26.01 -0.94
CA CYS A 432 8.75 -26.54 -1.26
C CYS A 432 9.77 -25.40 -1.39
N SER A 433 10.88 -25.42 -0.66
CA SER A 433 11.94 -24.42 -0.78
C SER A 433 12.58 -24.35 -2.18
N VAL A 434 12.55 -25.44 -2.94
CA VAL A 434 13.21 -25.52 -4.25
C VAL A 434 12.27 -25.14 -5.40
N CYS A 435 11.08 -25.75 -5.49
CA CYS A 435 10.15 -25.43 -6.57
C CYS A 435 9.17 -24.29 -6.25
N ARG A 436 9.12 -23.87 -4.97
CA ARG A 436 8.28 -22.77 -4.45
C ARG A 436 6.78 -23.00 -4.57
N VAL A 437 6.38 -24.23 -4.85
CA VAL A 437 4.97 -24.63 -4.97
C VAL A 437 4.46 -25.14 -3.63
N ILE A 438 3.29 -24.66 -3.24
CA ILE A 438 2.52 -25.19 -2.11
C ILE A 438 1.93 -26.53 -2.53
N LYS A 439 2.09 -27.55 -1.69
CA LYS A 439 1.46 -28.87 -1.85
C LYS A 439 0.98 -29.39 -0.52
N ARG A 440 0.12 -30.41 -0.55
CA ARG A 440 -0.18 -31.13 0.69
C ARG A 440 1.01 -31.96 1.18
N ARG A 441 1.17 -32.08 2.49
CA ARG A 441 2.30 -32.75 3.15
C ARG A 441 2.55 -34.17 2.63
N TRP A 442 1.49 -34.95 2.40
CA TRP A 442 1.62 -36.32 1.86
C TRP A 442 2.13 -36.37 0.42
N HIS A 443 1.99 -35.30 -0.36
CA HIS A 443 2.61 -35.26 -1.69
C HIS A 443 4.13 -35.23 -1.58
N PHE A 444 4.72 -34.72 -0.50
CA PHE A 444 6.18 -34.70 -0.35
C PHE A 444 6.80 -36.08 -0.06
N GLY A 445 6.00 -37.09 0.30
CA GLY A 445 6.49 -38.40 0.74
C GLY A 445 7.03 -39.34 -0.35
N ILE A 446 6.85 -39.00 -1.64
CA ILE A 446 7.15 -39.93 -2.76
C ILE A 446 8.01 -39.25 -3.84
N GLY A 447 8.92 -38.35 -3.44
CA GLY A 447 9.76 -37.64 -4.41
C GLY A 447 9.00 -36.72 -5.39
N SER A 448 7.72 -36.42 -5.15
CA SER A 448 6.80 -35.84 -6.15
C SER A 448 7.11 -34.41 -6.63
N CYS A 449 8.17 -33.76 -6.18
CA CYS A 449 8.69 -32.64 -6.93
C CYS A 449 9.72 -33.17 -7.93
N ALA A 450 9.25 -33.61 -9.10
CA ALA A 450 10.11 -34.08 -10.20
C ALA A 450 11.23 -33.07 -10.54
N LYS A 451 10.96 -31.76 -10.42
CA LYS A 451 11.98 -30.70 -10.55
C LYS A 451 13.02 -30.68 -9.42
N CYS A 452 12.67 -31.12 -8.20
CA CYS A 452 13.63 -31.30 -7.10
C CYS A 452 14.39 -32.63 -7.19
N ILE A 453 13.76 -33.70 -7.69
CA ILE A 453 14.46 -34.96 -7.95
C ILE A 453 15.56 -34.73 -8.98
N ASN A 454 15.25 -34.11 -10.11
CA ASN A 454 16.24 -33.91 -11.18
C ASN A 454 17.38 -32.95 -10.78
N ARG A 455 17.14 -31.98 -9.88
CA ARG A 455 18.21 -31.13 -9.31
C ARG A 455 19.01 -31.81 -8.20
N ARG A 456 18.46 -32.81 -7.51
CA ARG A 456 19.18 -33.60 -6.48
C ARG A 456 20.13 -34.64 -7.08
N ILE A 457 19.92 -35.05 -8.33
CA ILE A 457 20.77 -36.04 -9.01
C ILE A 457 22.12 -35.45 -9.45
N THR A 458 22.27 -34.12 -9.53
CA THR A 458 23.47 -33.48 -10.09
C THR A 458 24.46 -32.86 -9.09
N GLN A 459 24.25 -32.94 -7.76
CA GLN A 459 25.18 -32.32 -6.81
C GLN A 459 25.39 -33.16 -5.53
N ARG A 460 26.47 -33.96 -5.55
CA ARG A 460 27.32 -34.43 -4.43
C ARG A 460 26.73 -35.11 -3.16
N ASP A 461 25.42 -35.23 -2.97
CA ASP A 461 24.83 -35.72 -1.71
C ASP A 461 24.35 -37.18 -1.68
N LEU A 462 24.74 -38.03 -2.65
CA LEU A 462 24.25 -39.42 -2.68
C LEU A 462 24.75 -40.26 -1.49
N THR A 463 25.97 -40.03 -1.00
CA THR A 463 26.54 -40.87 0.08
C THR A 463 25.96 -40.53 1.46
N ARG A 464 25.80 -39.24 1.80
CA ARG A 464 25.31 -38.84 3.15
C ARG A 464 23.82 -39.08 3.41
N ASN A 465 22.98 -39.03 2.38
CA ASN A 465 21.56 -39.30 2.56
C ASN A 465 21.27 -40.80 2.55
N ILE A 466 21.94 -41.61 1.72
CA ILE A 466 21.73 -43.06 1.73
C ILE A 466 22.02 -43.64 3.12
N ASP A 467 23.10 -43.21 3.78
CA ASP A 467 23.47 -43.66 5.13
C ASP A 467 22.45 -43.27 6.22
N MET A 468 21.78 -42.12 6.06
CA MET A 468 20.76 -41.67 7.02
C MET A 468 19.42 -42.41 6.84
N TRP A 469 19.08 -42.75 5.60
CA TRP A 469 17.85 -43.47 5.27
C TRP A 469 17.97 -44.97 5.53
N THR A 470 19.14 -45.58 5.30
CA THR A 470 19.43 -46.95 5.73
C THR A 470 19.37 -47.07 7.25
N ASP A 471 19.95 -46.14 8.02
CA ASP A 471 19.83 -46.13 9.48
C ASP A 471 18.37 -45.98 9.96
N TYR A 472 17.56 -45.15 9.30
CA TYR A 472 16.14 -45.02 9.65
C TYR A 472 15.33 -46.31 9.37
N ASP A 473 15.50 -46.93 8.21
CA ASP A 473 14.80 -48.16 7.85
C ASP A 473 15.30 -49.36 8.68
N ASP A 474 16.57 -49.39 9.06
CA ASP A 474 17.13 -50.41 9.94
C ASP A 474 16.58 -50.27 11.37
N ARG A 475 16.47 -49.05 11.90
CA ARG A 475 15.78 -48.80 13.19
C ARG A 475 14.30 -49.18 13.13
N ARG A 476 13.63 -48.96 12.00
CA ARG A 476 12.22 -49.36 11.82
C ARG A 476 12.08 -50.88 11.76
N ARG A 477 12.94 -51.57 11.02
CA ARG A 477 12.99 -53.04 10.96
C ARG A 477 13.32 -53.64 12.32
N ALA A 478 14.27 -53.08 13.05
CA ALA A 478 14.60 -53.49 14.41
C ALA A 478 13.41 -53.35 15.38
N ARG A 479 12.64 -52.24 15.29
CA ARG A 479 11.42 -52.06 16.10
C ARG A 479 10.31 -53.04 15.74
N GLN A 480 10.15 -53.37 14.45
CA GLN A 480 9.18 -54.37 14.01
C GLN A 480 9.59 -55.78 14.46
N ALA A 481 10.87 -56.14 14.33
CA ALA A 481 11.41 -57.41 14.81
C ALA A 481 11.25 -57.54 16.34
N ALA A 482 11.53 -56.48 17.11
CA ALA A 482 11.33 -56.48 18.56
C ALA A 482 9.85 -56.65 18.96
N ARG A 483 8.91 -56.07 18.20
CA ARG A 483 7.47 -56.28 18.41
C ARG A 483 7.05 -57.71 18.08
N ALA A 484 7.54 -58.27 16.97
CA ALA A 484 7.28 -59.65 16.59
C ALA A 484 7.83 -60.63 17.63
N ALA A 485 9.05 -60.40 18.13
CA ALA A 485 9.67 -61.22 19.18
C ALA A 485 8.87 -61.17 20.49
N ARG A 486 8.37 -60.00 20.91
CA ARG A 486 7.49 -59.88 22.08
C ARG A 486 6.16 -60.60 21.89
N ALA A 487 5.57 -60.51 20.70
CA ALA A 487 4.34 -61.24 20.38
C ALA A 487 4.57 -62.77 20.40
N ALA A 488 5.69 -63.25 19.86
CA ALA A 488 6.05 -64.67 19.90
C ALA A 488 6.32 -65.17 21.33
N ALA A 489 7.03 -64.38 22.15
CA ALA A 489 7.27 -64.71 23.56
C ALA A 489 5.96 -64.76 24.37
N ALA A 490 5.01 -63.86 24.09
CA ALA A 490 3.68 -63.89 24.72
C ALA A 490 2.87 -65.13 24.32
N GLN A 491 3.06 -65.66 23.11
CA GLN A 491 2.43 -66.92 22.69
C GLN A 491 3.07 -68.15 23.34
N GLN A 492 4.37 -68.11 23.66
CA GLN A 492 5.07 -69.21 24.33
C GLN A 492 4.90 -69.22 25.86
N GLY A 493 4.56 -68.08 26.47
CA GLY A 493 4.38 -67.95 27.92
C GLY A 493 3.08 -68.53 28.49
N HIS A 494 2.19 -69.11 27.67
CA HIS A 494 0.89 -69.61 28.11
C HIS A 494 0.80 -71.12 28.36
N ALA A 495 1.91 -71.86 28.27
CA ALA A 495 1.96 -73.26 28.68
C ALA A 495 2.58 -73.38 30.08
N LEU A 496 1.85 -72.97 31.12
CA LEU A 496 2.10 -73.48 32.46
C LEU A 496 1.50 -74.90 32.52
N PRO A 497 2.27 -75.92 32.92
CA PRO A 497 1.71 -77.23 33.17
C PRO A 497 0.84 -77.12 34.42
N THR A 498 -0.47 -77.34 34.25
CA THR A 498 -1.40 -77.58 35.36
C THR A 498 -1.07 -78.96 35.93
N SER A 499 0.04 -79.08 36.66
CA SER A 499 0.34 -80.25 37.47
C SER A 499 -0.58 -80.22 38.68
N VAL A 500 -1.64 -81.01 38.55
CA VAL A 500 -2.57 -81.47 39.58
C VAL A 500 -1.80 -81.80 40.86
N LEU A 501 -1.98 -80.97 41.89
CA LEU A 501 -1.61 -81.30 43.27
C LEU A 501 -2.52 -82.42 43.74
N GLY A 502 -1.95 -83.61 43.88
CA GLY A 502 -2.58 -84.73 44.59
C GLY A 502 -2.76 -84.38 46.06
N LEU A 503 -4.00 -84.36 46.51
CA LEU A 503 -4.38 -84.47 47.91
C LEU A 503 -4.10 -85.91 48.36
N GLY A 504 -3.01 -86.09 49.11
CA GLY A 504 -2.77 -87.29 49.91
C GLY A 504 -3.36 -87.09 51.30
N SER A 505 -4.43 -87.82 51.60
CA SER A 505 -4.91 -88.12 52.95
C SER A 505 -4.65 -89.60 53.21
N GLY A 506 -3.94 -89.89 54.30
CA GLY A 506 -3.56 -91.24 54.74
C GLY A 506 -2.33 -91.21 55.61
#